data_AF-A0A820KJ65-F1
#
_entry.id   AF-A0A820KJ65-F1
#
_cell.length_a   1.000
_cell.length_b   1.000
_cell.length_c   1.000
_cell.angle_alpha   90.00
_cell.angle_beta   90.00
_cell.angle_gamma   90.00
#
_symmetry.space_group_name_H-M   'P 1'
#
loop_
_entity.id
_entity.type
_entity.pdbx_description
1 polymer ?
#
loop_
_entity_poly.entity_id
_entity_poly.type
_entity_poly.pdbx_seq_one_letter_code
_entity_poly.pdbx_strand_id
1 'polypeptide(L)'
;DNEDLNDLKRLRNYNDIEIGFFHNITHVQNYRRYRALKRFKIIHDQQPFHVTTINNYLLPIVCSFINDVINDETQDINDEIVFVCLTTLCQTLTWLKYNQLFISYFRQLTTNKRTLNLAQKRCVTKTTSAIIDAFHFQLDFNENKAESERISRTIQKRLLPMILDLLSQNSFS
;
A
#
# COMPACT_ATOMS: atom_id res chain seq x y z
N ASP A 1 8.86 -24.58 -13.23
CA ASP A 1 9.00 -24.06 -11.86
C ASP A 1 8.04 -22.92 -11.61
N ASN A 2 7.41 -22.86 -10.45
CA ASN A 2 6.49 -21.79 -10.10
C ASN A 2 7.30 -20.64 -9.48
N GLU A 3 7.47 -19.55 -10.22
CA GLU A 3 8.24 -18.36 -9.80
C GLU A 3 7.72 -17.78 -8.49
N ASP A 4 6.39 -17.72 -8.32
CA ASP A 4 5.79 -17.21 -7.08
C ASP A 4 6.15 -18.08 -5.88
N LEU A 5 6.17 -19.41 -6.06
CA LEU A 5 6.54 -20.32 -4.99
C LEU A 5 8.02 -20.16 -4.61
N ASN A 6 8.90 -19.93 -5.58
CA ASN A 6 10.33 -19.71 -5.32
C ASN A 6 10.57 -18.42 -4.56
N ASP A 7 9.83 -17.37 -4.89
CA ASP A 7 9.83 -16.12 -4.15
C ASP A 7 9.33 -16.30 -2.72
N LEU A 8 8.16 -16.91 -2.54
CA LEU A 8 7.57 -17.13 -1.22
C LEU A 8 8.45 -18.03 -0.33
N LYS A 9 9.21 -18.98 -0.90
CA LYS A 9 10.18 -19.79 -0.14
C LYS A 9 11.25 -18.94 0.54
N ARG A 10 11.64 -17.80 -0.05
CA ARG A 10 12.64 -16.89 0.54
C ARG A 10 12.16 -16.25 1.85
N LEU A 11 10.84 -16.13 2.04
CA LEU A 11 10.23 -15.61 3.26
C LEU A 11 10.22 -16.64 4.39
N ARG A 12 10.44 -17.92 4.08
CA ARG A 12 10.55 -18.99 5.06
C ARG A 12 11.92 -18.95 5.73
N ASN A 13 11.94 -19.19 7.03
CA ASN A 13 13.16 -19.54 7.74
C ASN A 13 13.10 -21.03 8.08
N TYR A 14 14.08 -21.79 7.58
CA TYR A 14 14.15 -23.25 7.78
C TYR A 14 14.80 -23.63 9.11
N ASN A 15 15.61 -22.73 9.68
CA ASN A 15 16.36 -23.00 10.91
C ASN A 15 15.54 -22.64 12.16
N ASP A 16 14.69 -21.62 12.05
CA ASP A 16 13.85 -21.17 13.15
C ASP A 16 12.50 -20.64 12.63
N ILE A 17 11.43 -21.38 12.91
CA ILE A 17 10.07 -21.08 12.48
C ILE A 17 9.53 -19.84 13.21
N GLU A 18 9.96 -19.58 14.45
CA GLU A 18 9.51 -18.46 15.28
C GLU A 18 9.89 -17.09 14.69
N ILE A 19 10.91 -17.05 13.84
CA ILE A 19 11.35 -15.84 13.11
C ILE A 19 10.95 -15.85 11.63
N GLY A 20 10.24 -16.90 11.18
CA GLY A 20 9.73 -17.03 9.82
C GLY A 20 8.61 -16.03 9.53
N PHE A 21 8.56 -15.52 8.29
CA PHE A 21 7.54 -14.54 7.89
C PHE A 21 6.12 -15.08 8.08
N PHE A 22 5.82 -16.26 7.52
CA PHE A 22 4.46 -16.81 7.53
C PHE A 22 3.93 -17.10 8.92
N HIS A 23 4.79 -17.54 9.85
CA HIS A 23 4.40 -17.77 11.23
C HIS A 23 4.07 -16.45 11.95
N ASN A 24 4.89 -15.41 11.74
CA ASN A 24 4.73 -14.13 12.40
C ASN A 24 3.60 -13.27 11.81
N ILE A 25 3.36 -13.33 10.50
CA ILE A 25 2.37 -12.48 9.82
C ILE A 25 0.92 -12.91 10.14
N THR A 26 0.70 -14.17 10.51
CA THR A 26 -0.60 -14.70 10.93
C THR A 26 -0.82 -14.64 12.45
N HIS A 27 0.14 -14.08 13.19
CA HIS A 27 0.10 -14.08 14.65
C HIS A 27 -0.90 -13.04 15.19
N VAL A 28 -1.57 -13.35 16.30
CA VAL A 28 -2.57 -12.45 16.93
C VAL A 28 -1.96 -11.13 17.41
N GLN A 29 -0.69 -11.15 17.85
CA GLN A 29 0.02 -9.95 18.30
C GLN A 29 0.59 -9.13 17.15
N ASN A 30 0.22 -7.85 17.09
CA ASN A 30 0.72 -6.89 16.09
C ASN A 30 2.24 -6.74 16.07
N TYR A 31 2.93 -6.86 17.22
CA TYR A 31 4.38 -6.80 17.27
C TYR A 31 5.07 -7.88 16.41
N ARG A 32 4.56 -9.12 16.45
CA ARG A 32 5.05 -10.24 15.65
C ARG A 32 4.78 -10.00 14.17
N ARG A 33 3.56 -9.56 13.84
CA ARG A 33 3.18 -9.13 12.50
C ARG A 33 4.10 -8.04 11.92
N TYR A 34 4.42 -7.01 12.70
CA TYR A 34 5.35 -5.94 12.27
C TYR A 34 6.78 -6.45 12.07
N ARG A 35 7.27 -7.37 12.92
CA ARG A 35 8.56 -8.04 12.69
C ARG A 35 8.58 -8.82 11.38
N ALA A 36 7.49 -9.49 11.02
CA ALA A 36 7.37 -10.17 9.72
C ALA A 36 7.51 -9.17 8.57
N LEU A 37 6.81 -8.03 8.63
CA LEU A 37 6.91 -6.98 7.60
C LEU A 37 8.33 -6.39 7.49
N LYS A 38 9.01 -6.15 8.62
CA LYS A 38 10.42 -5.69 8.63
C LYS A 38 11.33 -6.70 7.93
N ARG A 39 11.14 -7.99 8.21
CA ARG A 39 11.89 -9.07 7.54
C ARG A 39 11.58 -9.13 6.05
N PHE A 40 10.31 -9.05 5.67
CA PHE A 40 9.89 -8.98 4.27
C PHE A 40 10.60 -7.83 3.54
N LYS A 41 10.60 -6.62 4.12
CA LYS A 41 11.27 -5.45 3.53
C LYS A 41 12.76 -5.71 3.27
N ILE A 42 13.49 -6.25 4.26
CA ILE A 42 14.91 -6.59 4.11
C ILE A 42 15.12 -7.57 2.95
N ILE A 43 14.28 -8.62 2.87
CA ILE A 43 14.39 -9.64 1.81
C ILE A 43 14.06 -9.06 0.44
N HIS A 44 13.06 -8.18 0.35
CA HIS A 44 12.70 -7.48 -0.89
C HIS A 44 13.82 -6.55 -1.37
N ASP A 45 14.47 -5.83 -0.44
CA ASP A 45 15.53 -4.89 -0.79
C ASP A 45 16.80 -5.59 -1.29
N GLN A 46 17.08 -6.79 -0.78
CA GLN A 46 18.18 -7.62 -1.28
C GLN A 46 17.90 -8.17 -2.67
N GLN A 47 16.65 -8.58 -2.92
CA GLN A 47 16.21 -9.10 -4.20
C GLN A 47 14.71 -8.81 -4.37
N PRO A 48 14.30 -7.93 -5.28
CA PRO A 48 12.89 -7.64 -5.49
C PRO A 48 12.08 -8.91 -5.78
N PHE A 49 10.85 -8.94 -5.29
CA PHE A 49 9.90 -10.02 -5.58
C PHE A 49 9.29 -9.79 -6.97
N HIS A 50 8.85 -10.88 -7.61
CA HIS A 50 8.14 -10.83 -8.87
C HIS A 50 6.81 -10.11 -8.69
N VAL A 51 6.40 -9.38 -9.74
CA VAL A 51 5.18 -8.58 -9.76
C VAL A 51 3.93 -9.44 -9.49
N THR A 52 3.93 -10.70 -9.91
CA THR A 52 2.86 -11.68 -9.62
C THR A 52 2.78 -11.99 -8.13
N THR A 53 3.92 -12.25 -7.47
CA THR A 53 3.98 -12.49 -6.02
C THR A 53 3.53 -11.27 -5.23
N ILE A 54 3.99 -10.09 -5.62
CA ILE A 54 3.61 -8.82 -5.01
C ILE A 54 2.10 -8.64 -5.09
N ASN A 55 1.52 -8.79 -6.28
CA ASN A 55 0.10 -8.52 -6.50
C ASN A 55 -0.83 -9.54 -5.84
N ASN A 56 -0.48 -10.82 -5.89
CA ASN A 56 -1.39 -11.89 -5.51
C ASN A 56 -1.31 -12.21 -4.01
N TYR A 57 -0.18 -11.91 -3.35
CA TYR A 57 0.06 -12.31 -1.97
C TYR A 57 0.45 -11.13 -1.08
N LEU A 58 1.53 -10.42 -1.42
CA LEU A 58 2.14 -9.45 -0.49
C LEU A 58 1.32 -8.17 -0.33
N LEU A 59 0.83 -7.61 -1.44
CA LEU A 59 0.02 -6.40 -1.41
C LEU A 59 -1.30 -6.61 -0.65
N PRO A 60 -2.09 -7.67 -0.91
CA PRO A 60 -3.28 -7.98 -0.10
C PRO A 60 -2.99 -8.10 1.40
N ILE A 61 -1.86 -8.73 1.78
CA ILE A 61 -1.45 -8.86 3.19
C ILE A 61 -1.20 -7.48 3.80
N VAL A 62 -0.43 -6.60 3.13
CA VAL A 62 -0.15 -5.26 3.67
C VAL A 62 -1.44 -4.42 3.74
N CYS A 63 -2.28 -4.49 2.71
CA CYS A 63 -3.57 -3.80 2.68
C CYS A 63 -4.53 -4.29 3.77
N SER A 64 -4.42 -5.54 4.24
CA SER A 64 -5.31 -6.05 5.30
C SER A 64 -5.13 -5.27 6.61
N PHE A 65 -3.89 -4.90 6.99
CA PHE A 65 -3.64 -4.09 8.19
C PHE A 65 -4.40 -2.76 8.15
N ILE A 66 -4.44 -2.14 6.96
CA ILE A 66 -5.09 -0.86 6.74
C ILE A 66 -6.61 -1.05 6.81
N ASN A 67 -7.11 -2.09 6.16
CA ASN A 67 -8.54 -2.43 6.16
C ASN A 67 -9.04 -2.85 7.55
N ASP A 68 -8.21 -3.50 8.38
CA ASP A 68 -8.53 -3.81 9.77
C ASP A 68 -8.87 -2.52 10.54
N VAL A 69 -8.05 -1.48 10.41
CA VAL A 69 -8.33 -0.17 11.04
C VAL A 69 -9.55 0.52 10.45
N ILE A 70 -9.73 0.46 9.13
CA ILE A 70 -10.89 1.10 8.47
C ILE A 70 -12.21 0.49 8.94
N ASN A 71 -12.24 -0.83 9.15
CA ASN A 71 -13.46 -1.57 9.46
C ASN A 71 -13.71 -1.78 10.97
N ASP A 72 -12.68 -1.66 11.80
CA ASP A 72 -12.77 -1.83 13.26
C ASP A 72 -12.18 -0.59 13.96
N GLU A 73 -13.06 0.14 14.64
CA GLU A 73 -12.72 1.38 15.36
C GLU A 73 -11.73 1.16 16.52
N THR A 74 -11.56 -0.07 16.99
CA THR A 74 -10.64 -0.42 18.09
C THR A 74 -9.21 -0.68 17.62
N GLN A 75 -9.00 -0.86 16.31
CA GLN A 75 -7.68 -1.13 15.73
C GLN A 75 -6.92 0.17 15.43
N ASP A 76 -5.59 0.10 15.53
CA ASP A 76 -4.69 1.16 15.07
C ASP A 76 -3.36 0.57 14.56
N ILE A 77 -2.72 1.27 13.61
CA ILE A 77 -1.39 0.95 13.11
C ILE A 77 -0.38 1.84 13.83
N ASN A 78 0.38 1.21 14.72
CA ASN A 78 1.37 1.87 15.57
C ASN A 78 2.80 1.81 15.03
N ASP A 79 3.06 1.03 13.98
CA ASP A 79 4.39 0.88 13.39
C ASP A 79 4.37 1.32 11.92
N GLU A 80 5.27 2.23 11.55
CA GLU A 80 5.37 2.82 10.21
C GLU A 80 5.70 1.77 9.13
N ILE A 81 6.20 0.59 9.53
CA ILE A 81 6.59 -0.46 8.59
C ILE A 81 5.47 -0.85 7.63
N VAL A 82 4.20 -0.79 8.05
CA VAL A 82 3.05 -1.09 7.19
C VAL A 82 3.04 -0.15 5.98
N PHE A 83 3.18 1.15 6.21
CA PHE A 83 3.17 2.18 5.16
C PHE A 83 4.45 2.11 4.30
N VAL A 84 5.60 1.85 4.91
CA VAL A 84 6.87 1.65 4.18
C VAL A 84 6.77 0.45 3.22
N CYS A 85 6.19 -0.67 3.68
CA CYS A 85 5.96 -1.83 2.84
C CYS A 85 4.97 -1.51 1.72
N LEU A 86 3.88 -0.78 2.03
CA LEU A 86 2.90 -0.37 1.04
C LEU A 86 3.55 0.46 -0.08
N THR A 87 4.34 1.49 0.27
CA THR A 87 5.06 2.33 -0.69
C THR A 87 5.96 1.48 -1.59
N THR A 88 6.75 0.58 -0.98
CA THR A 88 7.68 -0.31 -1.71
C THR A 88 6.95 -1.20 -2.71
N LEU A 89 5.83 -1.79 -2.31
CA LEU A 89 5.03 -2.65 -3.19
C LEU A 89 4.38 -1.82 -4.31
N CYS A 90 3.89 -0.61 -4.00
CA CYS A 90 3.25 0.28 -4.96
C CYS A 90 4.19 0.76 -6.07
N GLN A 91 5.49 0.88 -5.80
CA GLN A 91 6.51 1.26 -6.78
C GLN A 91 6.71 0.22 -7.90
N THR A 92 6.15 -0.98 -7.75
CA THR A 92 6.23 -2.06 -8.76
C THR A 92 4.93 -2.28 -9.52
N LEU A 93 3.88 -1.52 -9.20
CA LEU A 93 2.56 -1.72 -9.76
C LEU A 93 2.42 -1.07 -11.13
N THR A 94 1.62 -1.71 -11.99
CA THR A 94 1.15 -1.07 -13.23
C THR A 94 0.19 0.08 -12.90
N TRP A 95 0.06 1.05 -13.82
CA TRP A 95 -0.82 2.21 -13.64
C TRP A 95 -2.24 1.81 -13.26
N LEU A 96 -2.80 0.77 -13.91
CA LEU A 96 -4.15 0.31 -13.65
C LEU A 96 -4.35 -0.08 -12.19
N LYS A 97 -3.44 -0.90 -11.64
CA LYS A 97 -3.52 -1.38 -10.25
C LYS A 97 -3.24 -0.25 -9.26
N TYR A 98 -2.21 0.55 -9.51
CA TYR A 98 -1.89 1.71 -8.70
C TYR A 98 -3.08 2.67 -8.57
N ASN A 99 -3.69 3.04 -9.71
CA ASN A 99 -4.80 3.98 -9.75
C ASN A 99 -6.06 3.42 -9.07
N GLN A 100 -6.33 2.12 -9.21
CA GLN A 100 -7.42 1.45 -8.48
C GLN A 100 -7.22 1.54 -6.97
N LEU A 101 -6.00 1.23 -6.50
CA LEU A 101 -5.64 1.29 -5.08
C LEU A 101 -5.75 2.73 -4.54
N PHE A 102 -5.16 3.69 -5.26
CA PHE A 102 -5.22 5.11 -4.91
C PHE A 102 -6.67 5.60 -4.77
N ILE A 103 -7.51 5.38 -5.78
CA ILE A 103 -8.90 5.81 -5.77
C ILE A 103 -9.67 5.17 -4.61
N SER A 104 -9.41 3.90 -4.29
CA SER A 104 -10.09 3.19 -3.20
C SER A 104 -9.85 3.89 -1.86
N TYR A 105 -8.59 4.11 -1.48
CA TYR A 105 -8.26 4.75 -0.21
C TYR A 105 -8.56 6.25 -0.21
N PHE A 106 -8.36 6.93 -1.34
CA PHE A 106 -8.66 8.35 -1.46
C PHE A 106 -10.16 8.64 -1.25
N ARG A 107 -11.05 7.76 -1.74
CA ARG A 107 -12.49 7.88 -1.49
C ARG A 107 -12.87 7.70 -0.03
N GLN A 108 -12.17 6.84 0.70
CA GLN A 108 -12.39 6.72 2.14
C GLN A 108 -12.05 8.04 2.86
N LEU A 109 -11.02 8.75 2.38
CA LEU A 109 -10.62 10.04 2.91
C LEU A 109 -11.66 11.14 2.65
N THR A 110 -12.25 11.18 1.45
CA THR A 110 -13.19 12.26 1.05
C THR A 110 -14.63 11.97 1.41
N THR A 111 -15.13 10.75 1.20
CA THR A 111 -16.54 10.41 1.39
C THR A 111 -16.88 10.11 2.85
N ASN A 112 -15.99 9.44 3.58
CA ASN A 112 -16.26 8.97 4.95
C ASN A 112 -15.67 9.90 6.03
N LYS A 113 -15.19 11.09 5.65
CA LYS A 113 -14.45 12.00 6.56
C LYS A 113 -15.19 12.33 7.86
N ARG A 114 -16.52 12.38 7.85
CA ARG A 114 -17.33 12.70 9.04
C ARG A 114 -17.62 11.48 9.92
N THR A 115 -17.53 10.27 9.39
CA THR A 115 -17.83 9.03 10.10
C THR A 115 -16.59 8.37 10.69
N LEU A 116 -15.40 8.65 10.15
CA LEU A 116 -14.16 8.05 10.64
C LEU A 116 -13.69 8.68 11.96
N ASN A 117 -13.26 7.82 12.89
CA ASN A 117 -12.58 8.23 14.12
C ASN A 117 -11.14 8.74 13.83
N LEU A 118 -10.42 9.21 14.85
CA LEU A 118 -9.09 9.79 14.66
C LEU A 118 -8.06 8.77 14.14
N ALA A 119 -8.06 7.54 14.66
CA ALA A 119 -7.15 6.47 14.24
C ALA A 119 -7.36 6.11 12.76
N GLN A 120 -8.62 5.95 12.35
CA GLN A 120 -9.02 5.71 10.97
C GLN A 120 -8.61 6.85 10.03
N LYS A 121 -8.87 8.11 10.40
CA LYS A 121 -8.45 9.29 9.63
C LYS A 121 -6.94 9.30 9.43
N ARG A 122 -6.18 9.06 10.50
CA ARG A 122 -4.71 8.99 10.45
C ARG A 122 -4.24 7.85 9.55
N CYS A 123 -4.82 6.66 9.69
CA CYS A 123 -4.50 5.49 8.89
C CYS A 123 -4.75 5.73 7.39
N VAL A 124 -5.93 6.21 7.02
CA VAL A 124 -6.29 6.49 5.61
C VAL A 124 -5.42 7.62 5.03
N THR A 125 -5.12 8.65 5.82
CA THR A 125 -4.22 9.74 5.39
C THR A 125 -2.80 9.23 5.12
N LYS A 126 -2.22 8.49 6.05
CA LYS A 126 -0.90 7.88 5.89
C LYS A 126 -0.84 6.90 4.73
N THR A 127 -1.89 6.08 4.56
CA THR A 127 -2.04 5.18 3.41
C THR A 127 -2.02 5.96 2.10
N THR A 128 -2.80 7.03 2.01
CA THR A 128 -2.89 7.85 0.82
C THR A 128 -1.54 8.52 0.51
N SER A 129 -0.85 9.06 1.52
CA SER A 129 0.51 9.60 1.38
C SER A 129 1.47 8.54 0.86
N ALA A 130 1.50 7.37 1.48
CA ALA A 130 2.39 6.27 1.11
C ALA A 130 2.20 5.79 -0.34
N ILE A 131 0.96 5.82 -0.85
CA ILE A 131 0.67 5.52 -2.25
C ILE A 131 1.18 6.65 -3.15
N ILE A 132 0.92 7.91 -2.81
CA ILE A 132 1.42 9.07 -3.57
C ILE A 132 2.96 9.07 -3.64
N ASP A 133 3.62 8.77 -2.53
CA ASP A 133 5.09 8.68 -2.44
C ASP A 133 5.67 7.55 -3.31
N ALA A 134 4.84 6.59 -3.73
CA ALA A 134 5.20 5.49 -4.63
C ALA A 134 4.95 5.81 -6.12
N PHE A 135 4.48 7.02 -6.46
CA PHE A 135 4.25 7.42 -7.84
C PHE A 135 5.56 7.42 -8.63
N HIS A 136 5.65 6.53 -9.62
CA HIS A 136 6.87 6.31 -10.42
C HIS A 136 6.61 6.37 -11.93
N PHE A 137 5.38 6.71 -12.35
CA PHE A 137 5.00 6.72 -13.76
C PHE A 137 5.60 7.92 -14.46
N GLN A 138 6.48 7.65 -15.44
CA GLN A 138 7.01 8.69 -16.30
C GLN A 138 5.89 9.23 -17.18
N LEU A 139 5.68 10.54 -17.13
CA LEU A 139 4.73 11.23 -18.00
C LEU A 139 5.39 11.70 -19.30
N ASP A 140 6.58 11.20 -19.61
CA ASP A 140 7.26 11.55 -20.85
C ASP A 140 6.50 10.94 -22.03
N PHE A 141 6.24 11.77 -23.04
CA PHE A 141 5.38 11.44 -24.18
C PHE A 141 6.15 10.72 -25.29
N ASN A 142 7.44 10.44 -25.08
CA ASN A 142 8.34 9.93 -26.11
C ASN A 142 8.27 8.40 -26.27
N GLU A 143 8.23 7.63 -25.18
CA GLU A 143 8.27 6.16 -25.25
C GLU A 143 6.90 5.49 -25.09
N ASN A 144 5.92 6.16 -24.47
CA ASN A 144 4.60 5.57 -24.20
C ASN A 144 3.45 6.59 -24.22
N LYS A 145 3.42 7.43 -25.27
CA LYS A 145 2.50 8.57 -25.42
C LYS A 145 1.05 8.29 -25.04
N ALA A 146 0.48 7.16 -25.48
CA ALA A 146 -0.91 6.81 -25.20
C ALA A 146 -1.17 6.53 -23.70
N GLU A 147 -0.23 5.89 -23.02
CA GLU A 147 -0.32 5.66 -21.58
C GLU A 147 -0.11 6.97 -20.83
N SER A 148 0.93 7.74 -21.15
CA SER A 148 1.22 9.05 -20.54
C SER A 148 0.03 10.01 -20.68
N GLU A 149 -0.64 10.05 -21.84
CA GLU A 149 -1.87 10.82 -22.04
C GLU A 149 -3.04 10.32 -21.18
N ARG A 150 -3.23 8.99 -21.05
CA ARG A 150 -4.29 8.41 -20.21
C ARG A 150 -4.06 8.71 -18.73
N ILE A 151 -2.82 8.59 -18.27
CA ILE A 151 -2.42 8.92 -16.89
C ILE A 151 -2.68 10.40 -16.65
N SER A 152 -2.14 11.28 -17.50
CA SER A 152 -2.29 12.73 -17.39
C SER A 152 -3.76 13.17 -17.37
N ARG A 153 -4.59 12.63 -18.27
CA ARG A 153 -6.03 12.91 -18.29
C ARG A 153 -6.73 12.46 -17.00
N THR A 154 -6.35 11.30 -16.46
CA THR A 154 -6.94 10.80 -15.21
C THR A 154 -6.54 11.67 -14.02
N ILE A 155 -5.27 12.06 -13.94
CA ILE A 155 -4.77 12.99 -12.92
C ILE A 155 -5.53 14.31 -12.99
N GLN A 156 -5.58 14.94 -14.17
CA GLN A 156 -6.20 16.25 -14.35
C GLN A 156 -7.72 16.25 -14.14
N LYS A 157 -8.44 15.26 -14.70
CA LYS A 157 -9.90 15.26 -14.70
C LYS A 157 -10.52 14.66 -13.44
N ARG A 158 -9.76 13.87 -12.69
CA ARG A 158 -10.30 13.12 -11.55
C ARG A 158 -9.51 13.36 -10.27
N LEU A 159 -8.20 13.15 -10.28
CA LEU A 159 -7.42 13.17 -9.04
C LEU A 159 -7.21 14.60 -8.52
N LEU A 160 -6.88 15.54 -9.41
CA LEU A 160 -6.62 16.94 -9.03
C LEU A 160 -7.88 17.62 -8.42
N PRO A 161 -9.08 17.54 -9.03
CA PRO A 161 -10.29 18.09 -8.42
C PRO A 161 -10.59 17.48 -7.05
N MET A 162 -10.38 16.16 -6.90
CA MET A 162 -10.58 15.44 -5.65
C MET A 162 -9.61 15.91 -4.54
N ILE A 163 -8.34 16.17 -4.88
CA ILE A 163 -7.35 16.71 -3.93
C ILE A 163 -7.66 18.18 -3.59
N LEU A 164 -8.01 19.00 -4.58
CA LEU A 164 -8.36 20.40 -4.36
C LEU A 164 -9.60 20.56 -3.47
N ASP A 165 -10.61 19.71 -3.66
CA ASP A 165 -11.80 19.67 -2.78
C ASP A 165 -11.41 19.30 -1.34
N LEU A 166 -10.51 18.32 -1.17
CA LEU A 166 -10.02 17.96 0.16
C LEU A 166 -9.26 19.12 0.84
N LEU A 167 -8.39 19.81 0.10
CA LEU A 167 -7.61 20.94 0.62
C LEU A 167 -8.50 22.15 0.93
N SER A 168 -9.46 22.48 0.07
CA SER A 168 -10.37 23.61 0.28
C SER A 168 -11.29 23.42 1.50
N GLN A 169 -11.68 22.17 1.79
CA GLN A 169 -12.45 21.83 2.98
C GLN A 169 -11.62 21.84 4.28
N ASN A 170 -10.29 21.79 4.19
CA ASN A 170 -9.39 21.86 5.35
C ASN A 170 -8.92 23.30 5.65
N SER A 171 -9.06 24.24 4.72
CA SER A 171 -8.64 25.66 4.88
C SER A 171 -9.60 26.53 5.71
N PHE A 172 -10.67 25.96 6.29
CA PHE A 172 -11.64 26.68 7.13
C PHE A 172 -11.87 25.99 8.50
N SER A 173 -10.87 25.30 9.05
CA SER A 173 -10.91 24.75 10.41
C SER A 173 -9.68 25.13 11.20
#